data_AF-A0A1M4I8H0-F1
#
_entry.id   AF-A0A1M4I8H0-F1
#
_cell.length_a   1.000
_cell.length_b   1.000
_cell.length_c   1.000
_cell.angle_alpha   90.00
_cell.angle_beta   90.00
_cell.angle_gamma   90.00
#
_symmetry.space_group_name_H-M   'P 1'
#
loop_
_entity.id
_entity.type
_entity.pdbx_description
1 polymer ?
#
loop_
_entity_poly.entity_id
_entity_poly.type
_entity_poly.pdbx_seq_one_letter_code
_entity_poly.pdbx_strand_id
1 'polypeptide(L)'
;MWLRLAAVAAFAVASCAWAQAVPPDAVLTLDDAFARVARTHPDLRLADGQRRVLAAEAEREALHPPLRLGAELENAFGSGAARGLDQAELTVSLAGVLERGGKLDARRTLAQARIDALAP
;
A
#
# COMPACT_ATOMS: atom_id res chain seq x y z
N MET A 1 53.74 -35.42 -32.17
CA MET A 1 52.91 -36.35 -31.37
C MET A 1 52.43 -35.74 -30.05
N TRP A 2 53.23 -34.89 -29.37
CA TRP A 2 52.87 -34.33 -28.06
C TRP A 2 51.65 -33.39 -28.07
N LEU A 3 51.45 -32.60 -29.13
CA LEU A 3 50.26 -31.75 -29.26
C LEU A 3 48.95 -32.55 -29.34
N ARG A 4 48.96 -33.76 -29.93
CA ARG A 4 47.78 -34.63 -30.00
C ARG A 4 47.45 -35.22 -28.63
N LEU A 5 48.48 -35.61 -27.87
CA LEU A 5 48.30 -36.11 -26.51
C LEU A 5 47.79 -35.01 -25.57
N ALA A 6 48.30 -33.77 -25.71
CA ALA A 6 47.82 -32.62 -24.96
C ALA A 6 46.35 -32.27 -25.28
N ALA A 7 45.95 -32.35 -26.55
CA ALA A 7 44.56 -32.11 -26.94
C ALA A 7 43.59 -33.17 -26.38
N VAL A 8 43.99 -34.44 -26.40
CA VAL A 8 43.19 -35.53 -25.81
C VAL A 8 43.10 -35.39 -24.29
N ALA A 9 44.20 -35.04 -23.62
CA ALA A 9 44.21 -34.78 -22.19
C ALA A 9 43.31 -33.59 -21.82
N ALA A 10 43.38 -32.48 -22.57
CA ALA A 10 42.53 -31.32 -22.35
C ALA A 10 41.04 -31.64 -22.55
N PHE A 11 40.70 -32.45 -23.56
CA PHE A 11 39.33 -32.88 -23.80
C PHE A 11 38.79 -33.79 -22.67
N ALA A 12 39.62 -34.71 -22.17
CA ALA A 12 39.28 -35.58 -21.06
C ALA A 12 39.14 -34.81 -19.73
N VAL A 13 40.01 -33.84 -19.47
CA VAL A 13 39.94 -33.00 -18.26
C VAL A 13 38.71 -32.08 -18.30
N ALA A 14 38.40 -31.52 -19.47
CA ALA A 14 37.20 -30.71 -19.65
C ALA A 14 35.95 -31.52 -19.33
N SER A 15 35.77 -32.72 -19.91
CA SER A 15 34.60 -33.56 -19.65
C SER A 15 34.49 -34.00 -18.18
N CYS A 16 35.61 -34.30 -17.50
CA CYS A 16 35.62 -34.59 -16.08
C CYS A 16 35.25 -33.38 -15.20
N ALA A 17 35.53 -32.15 -15.64
CA ALA A 17 35.14 -30.94 -14.92
C ALA A 17 33.62 -30.69 -15.00
N TRP A 18 32.96 -31.07 -16.11
CA TRP A 18 31.50 -30.99 -16.24
C TRP A 18 30.75 -32.16 -15.57
N ALA A 19 31.44 -33.27 -15.31
CA ALA A 19 30.88 -34.46 -14.67
C ALA A 19 31.00 -34.45 -13.14
N GLN A 20 31.42 -33.33 -12.53
CA GLN A 20 31.41 -33.17 -11.08
C GLN A 20 29.97 -33.40 -10.59
N ALA A 21 29.79 -34.30 -9.63
CA ALA A 21 28.48 -34.51 -9.02
C ALA A 21 27.98 -33.18 -8.46
N VAL A 22 26.80 -32.75 -8.91
CA VAL A 22 26.10 -31.63 -8.28
C VAL A 22 25.95 -32.01 -6.81
N PRO A 23 26.44 -31.20 -5.85
CA PRO A 23 26.23 -31.49 -4.44
C PRO A 23 24.73 -31.70 -4.22
N PRO A 24 24.30 -32.69 -3.42
CA PRO A 24 22.89 -32.92 -3.19
C PRO A 24 22.25 -31.60 -2.75
N ASP A 25 21.17 -31.20 -3.43
CA ASP A 25 20.42 -30.02 -3.03
C ASP A 25 20.14 -30.12 -1.53
N ALA A 26 20.39 -29.05 -0.79
CA ALA A 26 20.14 -29.01 0.65
C ALA A 26 18.70 -29.49 0.90
N VAL A 27 18.54 -30.50 1.76
CA VAL A 27 17.24 -31.12 2.04
C VAL A 27 16.28 -30.02 2.47
N LEU A 28 15.26 -29.77 1.64
CA LEU A 28 14.25 -28.78 1.94
C LEU A 28 13.39 -29.29 3.10
N THR A 29 13.61 -28.74 4.29
CA THR A 29 12.75 -29.04 5.44
C THR A 29 11.40 -28.34 5.28
N LEU A 30 10.40 -28.79 6.04
CA LEU A 30 9.09 -28.14 6.05
C LEU A 30 9.18 -26.67 6.50
N ASP A 31 10.02 -26.38 7.50
CA ASP A 31 10.24 -25.02 7.98
C ASP A 31 10.91 -24.14 6.91
N ASP A 32 11.88 -24.70 6.17
CA ASP A 32 12.49 -24.01 5.03
C ASP A 32 11.48 -23.73 3.91
N ALA A 33 10.57 -24.67 3.66
CA ALA A 33 9.49 -24.51 2.70
C ALA A 33 8.53 -23.39 3.12
N PHE A 34 8.09 -23.36 4.40
CA PHE A 34 7.25 -22.27 4.92
C PHE A 34 7.95 -20.92 4.87
N ALA A 35 9.20 -20.84 5.33
CA ALA A 35 9.98 -19.61 5.30
C ALA A 35 10.24 -19.12 3.87
N ARG A 36 10.37 -20.03 2.90
CA ARG A 36 10.47 -19.67 1.48
C ARG A 36 9.13 -19.14 0.97
N VAL A 37 8.03 -19.84 1.19
CA VAL A 37 6.68 -19.42 0.76
C VAL A 37 6.33 -18.06 1.36
N ALA A 38 6.52 -17.87 2.67
CA ALA A 38 6.26 -16.59 3.35
C ALA A 38 7.03 -15.41 2.73
N ARG A 39 8.24 -15.65 2.21
CA ARG A 39 9.07 -14.61 1.58
C ARG A 39 8.80 -14.39 0.11
N THR A 40 8.46 -15.44 -0.64
CA THR A 40 8.43 -15.39 -2.11
C THR A 40 7.02 -15.47 -2.71
N HIS A 41 6.01 -15.90 -1.97
CA HIS A 41 4.68 -16.13 -2.54
C HIS A 41 3.97 -14.79 -2.83
N PRO A 42 3.58 -14.52 -4.10
CA PRO A 42 3.00 -13.23 -4.48
C PRO A 42 1.66 -12.96 -3.78
N ASP A 43 0.83 -13.98 -3.57
CA ASP A 43 -0.49 -13.80 -2.94
C ASP A 43 -0.39 -13.36 -1.48
N LEU A 44 0.66 -13.78 -0.75
CA LEU A 44 0.89 -13.32 0.62
C LEU A 44 1.29 -11.84 0.65
N ARG A 45 2.06 -11.38 -0.35
CA ARG A 45 2.39 -9.95 -0.51
C ARG A 45 1.15 -9.11 -0.83
N LEU A 46 0.20 -9.67 -1.58
CA LEU A 46 -1.07 -9.01 -1.88
C LEU A 46 -1.89 -8.81 -0.59
N ALA A 47 -2.01 -9.86 0.23
CA ALA A 47 -2.71 -9.79 1.52
C ALA A 47 -2.10 -8.71 2.45
N ASP A 48 -0.77 -8.65 2.56
CA ASP A 48 -0.09 -7.60 3.34
C ASP A 48 -0.40 -6.18 2.81
N GLY A 49 -0.41 -6.02 1.48
CA GLY A 49 -0.78 -4.76 0.83
C GLY A 49 -2.23 -4.37 1.12
N GLN A 50 -3.17 -5.31 0.99
CA GLN A 50 -4.58 -5.10 1.29
C GLN A 50 -4.79 -4.72 2.75
N ARG A 51 -4.09 -5.39 3.67
CA ARG A 51 -4.14 -5.05 5.10
C ARG A 51 -3.72 -3.61 5.38
N ARG A 52 -2.67 -3.14 4.73
CA ARG A 52 -2.22 -1.73 4.85
C ARG A 52 -3.26 -0.75 4.32
N VAL A 53 -3.92 -1.06 3.20
CA VAL A 53 -5.00 -0.22 2.65
C VAL A 53 -6.16 -0.15 3.63
N LEU A 54 -6.63 -1.30 4.12
CA LEU A 54 -7.76 -1.35 5.06
C LEU A 54 -7.44 -0.69 6.40
N ALA A 55 -6.21 -0.79 6.88
CA ALA A 55 -5.77 -0.05 8.07
C ALA A 55 -5.85 1.47 7.86
N ALA A 56 -5.38 1.97 6.72
CA ALA A 56 -5.49 3.40 6.39
C ALA A 56 -6.94 3.85 6.21
N GLU A 57 -7.80 2.99 5.64
CA GLU A 57 -9.24 3.24 5.58
C GLU A 57 -9.88 3.29 6.97
N ALA A 58 -9.51 2.37 7.86
CA ALA A 58 -10.00 2.36 9.24
C ALA A 58 -9.59 3.62 10.01
N GLU A 59 -8.34 4.07 9.84
CA GLU A 59 -7.88 5.36 10.38
C GLU A 59 -8.71 6.54 9.85
N ARG A 60 -9.01 6.55 8.55
CA ARG A 60 -9.88 7.59 7.95
C ARG A 60 -11.31 7.53 8.48
N GLU A 61 -11.88 6.35 8.64
CA GLU A 61 -13.25 6.18 9.17
C GLU A 61 -13.35 6.54 10.66
N ALA A 62 -12.26 6.47 11.40
CA ALA A 62 -12.19 6.90 12.79
C ALA A 62 -12.21 8.43 12.98
N LEU A 63 -12.06 9.20 11.89
CA LEU A 63 -12.11 10.66 11.92
C LEU A 63 -13.54 11.16 12.15
N HIS A 64 -13.64 12.23 12.93
CA HIS A 64 -14.88 12.99 13.07
C HIS A 64 -15.20 13.73 11.76
N PRO A 65 -16.49 14.00 11.48
CA PRO A 65 -16.85 14.81 10.33
C PRO A 65 -16.11 16.16 10.33
N PRO A 66 -15.59 16.61 9.18
CA PRO A 66 -14.80 17.82 9.13
C PRO A 66 -15.66 19.05 9.37
N LEU A 67 -15.10 20.02 10.10
CA LEU A 67 -15.60 21.39 10.16
C LEU A 67 -14.99 22.19 9.00
N ARG A 68 -15.80 23.01 8.33
CA ARG A 68 -15.38 23.89 7.24
C ARG A 68 -15.62 25.34 7.66
N LEU A 69 -14.55 26.12 7.73
CA LEU A 69 -14.60 27.57 7.92
C LEU A 69 -14.46 28.23 6.54
N GLY A 70 -15.37 29.15 6.22
CA GLY A 70 -15.40 29.89 4.97
C GLY A 70 -15.48 31.39 5.22
N ALA A 71 -15.02 32.15 4.24
CA ALA A 71 -15.20 33.60 4.17
C ALA A 71 -15.49 33.97 2.71
N GLU A 72 -16.54 34.73 2.49
CA GLU A 72 -17.00 35.17 1.19
C GLU A 72 -17.14 36.69 1.23
N LEU A 73 -16.55 37.36 0.24
CA LEU A 73 -16.67 38.80 0.07
C LEU A 73 -17.50 39.06 -1.18
N GLU A 74 -18.62 39.73 -1.01
CA GLU A 74 -19.56 40.07 -2.07
C GLU A 74 -19.63 41.60 -2.26
N ASN A 75 -20.16 42.02 -3.41
CA ASN A 75 -20.46 43.43 -3.74
C ASN A 75 -19.26 44.41 -3.65
N ALA A 76 -18.04 43.91 -3.56
CA ALA A 76 -16.82 44.72 -3.59
C ALA A 76 -16.44 45.10 -5.03
N PHE A 77 -15.98 46.34 -5.21
CA PHE A 77 -15.47 46.89 -6.47
C PHE A 77 -16.50 46.88 -7.63
N GLY A 78 -17.79 47.02 -7.30
CA GLY A 78 -18.88 47.06 -8.27
C GLY A 78 -19.01 48.41 -9.01
N SER A 79 -20.14 48.59 -9.70
CA SER A 79 -20.49 49.83 -10.41
C SER A 79 -21.93 50.24 -10.11
N GLY A 80 -22.34 51.43 -10.53
CA GLY A 80 -23.66 51.97 -10.17
C GLY A 80 -23.81 52.12 -8.66
N ALA A 81 -24.82 51.49 -8.07
CA ALA A 81 -25.10 51.53 -6.63
C ALA A 81 -24.07 50.78 -5.77
N ALA A 82 -23.36 49.80 -6.32
CA ALA A 82 -22.31 49.05 -5.63
C ALA A 82 -20.90 49.56 -5.98
N ARG A 83 -20.75 50.85 -6.33
CA ARG A 83 -19.44 51.42 -6.67
C ARG A 83 -18.51 51.41 -5.47
N GLY A 84 -17.26 50.99 -5.67
CA GLY A 84 -16.25 51.03 -4.62
C GLY A 84 -16.47 49.93 -3.59
N LEU A 85 -16.45 50.26 -2.30
CA LEU A 85 -16.62 49.30 -1.19
C LEU A 85 -17.85 49.62 -0.31
N ASP A 86 -18.64 50.61 -0.68
CA ASP A 86 -19.73 51.14 0.16
C ASP A 86 -20.85 50.14 0.39
N GLN A 87 -20.96 49.12 -0.48
CA GLN A 87 -21.90 47.99 -0.34
C GLN A 87 -21.21 46.64 -0.22
N ALA A 88 -19.91 46.60 0.10
CA ALA A 88 -19.20 45.34 0.25
C ALA A 88 -19.74 44.56 1.46
N GLU A 89 -19.96 43.26 1.28
CA GLU A 89 -20.46 42.36 2.32
C GLU A 89 -19.46 41.25 2.56
N LEU A 90 -19.07 41.05 3.82
CA LEU A 90 -18.21 39.94 4.24
C LEU A 90 -19.05 38.94 5.03
N THR A 91 -19.21 37.73 4.48
CA THR A 91 -19.88 36.62 5.13
C THR A 91 -18.84 35.62 5.63
N VAL A 92 -18.86 35.30 6.92
CA VAL A 92 -18.04 34.25 7.53
C VAL A 92 -18.94 33.07 7.88
N SER A 93 -18.60 31.88 7.40
CA SER A 93 -19.42 30.67 7.57
C SER A 93 -18.65 29.58 8.31
N LEU A 94 -19.36 28.83 9.17
CA LEU A 94 -18.87 27.61 9.78
C LEU A 94 -19.87 26.49 9.52
N ALA A 95 -19.44 25.45 8.83
CA ALA A 95 -20.29 24.32 8.44
C ALA A 95 -19.70 23.00 8.96
N GLY A 96 -20.57 22.06 9.31
CA GLY A 96 -20.19 20.73 9.78
C GLY A 96 -21.35 19.75 9.69
N VAL A 97 -21.05 18.46 9.80
CA VAL A 97 -22.07 17.40 9.84
C VAL A 97 -22.20 16.88 11.27
N LEU A 98 -23.44 16.86 11.78
CA LEU A 98 -23.76 16.30 13.08
C LEU A 98 -24.12 14.81 12.94
N GLU A 99 -23.22 13.94 13.38
CA GLU A 99 -23.49 12.51 13.46
C GLU A 99 -24.28 12.17 14.74
N ARG A 100 -25.43 11.52 14.58
CA ARG A 100 -26.30 11.07 15.69
C ARG A 100 -26.28 9.56 15.80
N GLY A 101 -26.52 9.02 16.99
CA GLY A 101 -26.82 7.60 17.20
C GLY A 101 -25.65 6.66 16.96
N GLY A 102 -24.44 7.03 17.41
CA GLY A 102 -23.28 6.13 17.38
C GLY A 102 -22.72 5.83 15.99
N LYS A 103 -23.03 6.65 14.97
CA LYS A 103 -22.55 6.45 13.59
C LYS A 103 -21.03 6.30 13.49
N LEU A 104 -20.27 7.07 14.28
CA LEU A 104 -18.82 6.95 14.32
C LEU A 104 -18.38 5.54 14.76
N ASP A 105 -19.00 4.99 15.81
CA ASP A 105 -18.68 3.65 16.30
C ASP A 105 -19.12 2.57 15.30
N ALA A 106 -20.23 2.78 14.59
CA ALA A 106 -20.65 1.90 13.50
C ALA A 106 -19.64 1.91 12.34
N ARG A 107 -19.10 3.07 11.96
CA ARG A 107 -18.06 3.19 10.91
C ARG A 107 -16.77 2.48 11.34
N ARG A 108 -16.33 2.67 12.59
CA ARG A 108 -15.19 1.95 13.18
C ARG A 108 -15.39 0.43 13.19
N THR A 109 -16.56 -0.02 13.63
CA THR A 109 -16.89 -1.45 13.69
C THR A 109 -16.89 -2.07 12.29
N LEU A 110 -17.47 -1.40 11.29
CA LEU A 110 -17.45 -1.87 9.91
C LEU A 110 -16.03 -1.92 9.34
N ALA A 111 -15.21 -0.91 9.59
CA ALA A 111 -13.82 -0.88 9.14
C ALA A 111 -13.01 -2.02 9.77
N GLN A 112 -13.20 -2.28 11.06
CA GLN A 112 -12.55 -3.41 11.74
C GLN A 112 -13.01 -4.76 11.14
N ALA A 113 -14.32 -4.94 10.91
CA ALA A 113 -14.84 -6.16 10.30
C ALA A 113 -14.25 -6.43 8.90
N ARG A 114 -13.94 -5.37 8.12
CA ARG A 114 -13.25 -5.52 6.83
C ARG A 114 -11.81 -6.00 6.98
N ILE A 115 -11.09 -5.55 8.00
CA ILE A 115 -9.74 -6.03 8.31
C ILE A 115 -9.80 -7.49 8.76
N ASP A 116 -10.74 -7.84 9.62
CA ASP A 116 -10.90 -9.20 10.14
C ASP A 116 -11.27 -10.19 9.03
N ALA A 117 -12.06 -9.78 8.04
CA ALA A 117 -12.38 -10.59 6.87
C ALA A 117 -11.17 -10.92 5.98
N LEU A 118 -10.02 -10.26 6.19
CA LEU A 118 -8.77 -10.58 5.50
C LEU A 118 -7.99 -11.73 6.18
N ALA A 119 -8.35 -12.09 7.41
CA ALA A 119 -7.77 -13.24 8.11
C ALA A 119 -8.33 -14.55 7.51
N PRO A 120 -7.46 -15.55 7.21
CA PRO A 120 -7.89 -16.84 6.71
C PRO A 120 -8.66 -17.68 7.74
#